data_AF-A0A0A1CEH2-F1
#
_entry.id   AF-A0A0A1CEH2-F1
#
_cell.length_a   1.000
_cell.length_b   1.000
_cell.length_c   1.000
_cell.angle_alpha   90.00
_cell.angle_beta   90.00
_cell.angle_gamma   90.00
#
_symmetry.space_group_name_H-M   'P 1'
#
loop_
_entity.id
_entity.type
_entity.pdbx_description
1 polymer ?
#
loop_
_entity_poly.entity_id
_entity_poly.type
_entity_poly.pdbx_seq_one_letter_code
_entity_poly.pdbx_strand_id
1 'polypeptide(L)' 'YMFKYDSTHGPFKGTINVLDASTLEINGKEIKVTSKRIPWGDFGADYVVESSGIFTTLDKASTHIK' A
#
# COMPACT_ATOMS: atom_id res chain seq x y z
N TYR A 1 10.81 7.53 0.22
CA TYR A 1 11.63 7.84 1.41
C TYR A 1 11.21 6.99 2.61
N MET A 2 10.00 7.14 3.15
CA MET A 2 9.56 6.45 4.39
C MET A 2 9.74 4.93 4.36
N PHE A 3 9.43 4.26 3.25
CA PHE A 3 9.62 2.81 3.15
C PHE A 3 11.10 2.36 3.25
N LYS A 4 12.05 3.23 2.88
CA LYS A 4 13.49 2.91 2.90
C LYS A 4 14.11 3.06 4.29
N TYR A 5 13.60 3.97 5.10
CA TYR A 5 14.20 4.36 6.37
C TYR A 5 13.17 4.26 7.50
N ASP A 6 13.30 3.21 8.32
CA ASP A 6 12.54 3.03 9.56
C ASP A 6 13.47 3.27 10.75
N SER A 7 13.02 4.06 11.73
CA SER A 7 13.85 4.42 12.89
C SER A 7 14.04 3.28 13.89
N THR A 8 13.10 2.34 13.93
CA THR A 8 13.06 1.27 14.95
C THR A 8 13.72 0.00 14.43
N HIS A 9 13.41 -0.37 13.19
CA HIS A 9 13.87 -1.60 12.53
C HIS A 9 15.07 -1.36 11.60
N GLY A 10 15.46 -0.10 11.39
CA GLY A 10 16.57 0.30 10.53
C GLY A 10 16.18 0.40 9.05
N PRO A 11 17.17 0.63 8.16
CA PRO A 11 16.92 0.79 6.73
C PRO A 11 16.50 -0.53 6.07
N PHE A 12 15.59 -0.45 5.10
CA PHE A 12 15.18 -1.58 4.28
C PHE A 12 16.37 -2.08 3.44
N LYS A 13 16.64 -3.40 3.51
CA LYS A 13 17.82 -4.02 2.87
C LYS A 13 17.62 -4.39 1.39
N GLY A 14 16.40 -4.30 0.87
CA GLY A 14 16.09 -4.60 -0.52
C GLY A 14 16.24 -3.41 -1.47
N THR A 15 15.97 -3.63 -2.74
CA THR A 15 15.98 -2.57 -3.76
C THR A 15 14.65 -1.85 -3.78
N ILE A 16 14.69 -0.52 -3.90
CA ILE A 16 13.52 0.33 -4.04
C ILE A 16 13.83 1.33 -5.16
N ASN A 17 13.06 1.25 -6.25
CA ASN A 17 13.13 2.20 -7.34
C ASN A 17 11.78 2.90 -7.48
N VAL A 18 11.81 4.21 -7.78
CA VAL A 18 10.60 4.94 -8.15
C VAL A 18 10.54 4.91 -9.67
N LEU A 19 9.58 4.16 -10.22
CA LEU A 19 9.38 4.11 -11.67
C LEU A 19 8.61 5.35 -12.11
N ASP A 20 7.52 5.67 -11.40
CA ASP A 20 6.61 6.77 -11.72
C ASP A 20 6.00 7.39 -10.45
N ALA A 21 5.28 8.50 -10.61
CA ALA A 21 4.58 9.16 -9.51
C ALA A 21 3.55 8.26 -8.77
N SER A 22 3.04 7.23 -9.45
CA SER A 22 2.07 6.27 -8.92
C SER A 22 2.58 4.84 -8.91
N THR A 23 3.88 4.59 -9.11
CA THR A 23 4.42 3.23 -9.20
C THR A 23 5.80 3.14 -8.60
N LEU A 24 5.93 2.25 -7.61
CA LEU A 24 7.17 1.90 -6.96
C LEU A 24 7.58 0.48 -7.38
N GLU A 25 8.85 0.26 -7.62
CA GLU A 25 9.40 -1.08 -7.74
C GLU A 25 10.13 -1.45 -6.44
N ILE A 26 9.76 -2.57 -5.83
CA ILE A 26 10.42 -3.09 -4.63
C ILE A 26 10.86 -4.52 -4.93
N ASN A 27 12.17 -4.78 -4.85
CA ASN A 27 12.77 -6.08 -5.17
C ASN A 27 12.34 -6.62 -6.56
N GLY A 28 12.24 -5.74 -7.56
CA GLY A 28 11.83 -6.09 -8.93
C GLY A 28 10.33 -6.36 -9.10
N LYS A 29 9.51 -6.11 -8.07
CA LYS A 29 8.05 -6.17 -8.18
C LYS A 29 7.48 -4.77 -8.27
N GLU A 30 6.53 -4.55 -9.17
CA GLU A 30 5.84 -3.28 -9.32
C GLU A 30 4.66 -3.19 -8.33
N ILE A 31 4.59 -2.06 -7.63
CA ILE A 31 3.54 -1.72 -6.66
C ILE A 31 2.94 -0.39 -7.07
N LYS A 32 1.65 -0.42 -7.37
CA LYS A 32 0.87 0.78 -7.67
C LYS A 32 0.53 1.52 -6.37
N VAL A 33 0.75 2.84 -6.36
CA VAL A 33 0.51 3.72 -5.22
C VAL A 33 -0.52 4.76 -5.63
N THR A 34 -1.53 4.96 -4.78
CA THR A 34 -2.58 5.97 -5.00
C THR A 34 -2.94 6.66 -3.69
N SER A 35 -3.27 7.95 -3.78
CA SER A 35 -3.72 8.77 -2.64
C SER A 35 -5.23 9.04 -2.67
N LYS A 36 -5.95 8.42 -3.62
CA LYS A 36 -7.40 8.55 -3.80
C LYS A 36 -8.10 7.26 -3.38
N ARG A 37 -9.43 7.27 -3.37
CA ARG A 37 -10.25 6.07 -3.16
C ARG A 37 -9.81 4.98 -4.13
N ILE A 38 -9.49 3.81 -3.60
CA ILE A 38 -8.90 2.70 -4.34
C ILE A 38 -10.03 1.83 -4.91
N PRO A 39 -10.11 1.65 -6.25
CA PRO A 39 -11.04 0.71 -6.84
C PRO A 39 -10.45 -0.71 -6.74
N TRP A 40 -10.58 -1.34 -5.57
CA TRP A 40 -9.91 -2.62 -5.24
C TRP A 40 -10.17 -3.74 -6.27
N GLY A 41 -11.37 -3.79 -6.84
CA GLY A 41 -11.73 -4.77 -7.88
C GLY A 41 -10.92 -4.63 -9.18
N ASP A 42 -10.56 -3.40 -9.58
CA ASP A 42 -9.75 -3.15 -10.79
C ASP A 42 -8.28 -3.57 -10.58
N PHE A 43 -7.83 -3.53 -9.33
CA PHE A 43 -6.47 -3.94 -8.94
C PHE A 43 -6.36 -5.45 -8.69
N GLY A 44 -7.48 -6.19 -8.75
CA GLY A 44 -7.50 -7.63 -8.50
C GLY A 44 -7.12 -8.00 -7.06
N ALA A 45 -7.47 -7.17 -6.08
CA ALA A 45 -7.11 -7.42 -4.69
C ALA A 45 -8.03 -8.47 -4.04
N ASP A 46 -7.49 -9.62 -3.66
CA ASP A 46 -8.21 -10.64 -2.88
C ASP A 46 -8.35 -10.26 -1.40
N TYR A 47 -7.36 -9.54 -0.86
CA TYR A 47 -7.28 -9.15 0.53
C TYR A 47 -6.90 -7.67 0.66
N VAL A 48 -7.60 -6.96 1.57
CA VAL A 48 -7.30 -5.58 1.93
C VAL A 48 -6.94 -5.51 3.40
N VAL A 49 -5.73 -5.00 3.70
CA VAL A 49 -5.28 -4.74 5.06
C VAL A 49 -5.58 -3.28 5.41
N GLU A 50 -6.54 -3.07 6.32
CA GLU A 50 -6.87 -1.74 6.86
C GLU A 50 -5.83 -1.37 7.93
N SER A 51 -5.03 -0.34 7.67
CA SER A 51 -4.00 0.17 8.62
C SER A 51 -4.01 1.69 8.75
N SER A 52 -5.07 2.35 8.28
CA SER A 52 -5.33 3.77 8.51
C SER A 52 -5.88 4.02 9.91
N GLY A 53 -6.48 3.02 10.56
CA GLY A 53 -7.04 3.13 11.92
C GLY A 53 -8.34 3.95 12.00
N ILE A 54 -8.94 4.26 10.83
CA ILE A 54 -10.19 5.04 10.73
C ILE A 54 -11.40 4.10 10.55
N PHE A 55 -11.18 2.93 9.94
CA PHE A 55 -12.22 1.98 9.58
C PHE A 55 -12.17 0.73 10.47
N THR A 56 -12.16 0.96 11.78
CA THR A 56 -11.98 -0.07 12.81
C THR A 56 -13.23 -0.92 13.12
N THR A 57 -14.35 -0.68 12.43
CA THR A 57 -15.58 -1.47 12.57
C THR A 57 -15.87 -2.25 11.28
N LEU A 58 -16.52 -3.41 11.41
CA LEU A 58 -16.91 -4.25 10.26
C LEU A 58 -17.66 -3.48 9.18
N ASP A 59 -18.62 -2.63 9.58
CA ASP A 59 -19.40 -1.81 8.66
C ASP A 59 -18.54 -0.82 7.88
N LYS A 60 -17.62 -0.14 8.56
CA LYS A 60 -16.69 0.82 7.96
C LYS A 60 -15.71 0.12 7.01
N ALA A 61 -15.11 -0.99 7.43
CA ALA A 61 -14.18 -1.77 6.62
C ALA A 61 -14.86 -2.43 5.41
N SER A 62 -16.15 -2.75 5.50
CA SER A 62 -16.92 -3.31 4.38
C SER A 62 -16.99 -2.37 3.17
N THR A 63 -16.69 -1.08 3.34
CA THR A 63 -16.54 -0.11 2.23
C THR A 63 -15.40 -0.47 1.27
N HIS A 64 -14.43 -1.29 1.70
CA HIS A 64 -13.36 -1.78 0.83
C HIS A 64 -13.80 -2.96 -0.07
N ILE A 65 -14.86 -3.67 0.31
CA ILE A 65 -15.40 -4.83 -0.42
C ILE A 65 -16.42 -4.38 -1.49
N LYS A 66 -17.05 -3.21 -1.27
CA LYS A 66 -18.02 -2.59 -2.19
C LYS A 66 -17.34 -1.80 -3.30
#